data_AF-A0A7V8ZCR7-F1
#
_entry.id   AF-A0A7V8ZCR7-F1
#
_cell.length_a   1.000
_cell.length_b   1.000
_cell.length_c   1.000
_cell.angle_alpha   90.00
_cell.angle_beta   90.00
_cell.angle_gamma   90.00
#
_symmetry.space_group_name_H-M   'P 1'
#
loop_
_entity.id
_entity.type
_entity.pdbx_description
1 polymer ?
#
loop_
_entity_poly.entity_id
_entity_poly.type
_entity_poly.pdbx_seq_one_letter_code
_entity_poly.pdbx_strand_id
1 'polypeptide(L)'
;MAKILVVANRTAESDELLEQLRKRVEQGEAELHLLVPSTPQGLQRATNVDADSGGIEAQEQLEKAVERIRGKGVEFDSAVVGDPDPLAAIQDAANLGDYDEIIVST
;
A
#
# COMPACT_ATOMS: atom_id res chain seq x y z
N MET A 1 -17.05 -3.16 -10.61
CA MET A 1 -15.60 -3.36 -10.55
C MET A 1 -15.28 -3.98 -9.21
N ALA A 2 -14.37 -4.95 -9.13
CA ALA A 2 -13.96 -5.51 -7.84
C ALA A 2 -12.96 -4.55 -7.18
N LYS A 3 -13.17 -4.24 -5.90
CA LYS A 3 -12.25 -3.39 -5.11
C LYS A 3 -11.24 -4.25 -4.39
N ILE A 4 -9.97 -4.06 -4.71
CA ILE A 4 -8.87 -4.89 -4.22
C ILE A 4 -7.96 -4.05 -3.33
N LEU A 5 -7.87 -4.44 -2.06
CA LEU A 5 -6.88 -3.91 -1.15
C LEU A 5 -5.56 -4.68 -1.31
N VAL A 6 -4.54 -4.01 -1.81
CA VAL A 6 -3.18 -4.55 -1.96
C VAL A 6 -2.35 -4.09 -0.77
N VAL A 7 -1.93 -5.04 0.06
CA VAL A 7 -1.09 -4.79 1.22
C VAL A 7 0.34 -5.20 0.89
N ALA A 8 1.21 -4.21 0.71
CA ALA A 8 2.60 -4.45 0.37
C ALA A 8 3.46 -3.29 0.88
N ASN A 9 4.67 -3.61 1.35
CA ASN A 9 5.66 -2.60 1.75
C ASN A 9 6.90 -2.73 0.88
N ARG A 10 7.90 -3.49 1.31
CA ARG A 10 9.14 -3.71 0.54
C ARG A 10 8.91 -4.47 -0.77
N THR A 11 7.77 -5.15 -0.87
CA THR A 11 7.34 -5.97 -1.99
C THR A 11 6.40 -5.24 -2.97
N ALA A 12 6.03 -3.99 -2.69
CA ALA A 12 5.10 -3.22 -3.52
C ALA A 12 5.60 -3.06 -4.97
N GLU A 13 6.92 -3.08 -5.18
CA GLU A 13 7.54 -2.94 -6.50
C GLU A 13 8.00 -4.28 -7.10
N SER A 14 7.72 -5.40 -6.43
CA SER A 14 8.13 -6.73 -6.89
C SER A 14 7.45 -7.08 -8.21
N ASP A 15 8.22 -7.62 -9.15
CA ASP A 15 7.68 -7.95 -10.47
C ASP A 15 6.58 -9.03 -10.39
N GLU A 16 6.69 -9.95 -9.41
CA GLU A 16 5.68 -10.97 -9.15
C GLU A 16 4.32 -10.36 -8.75
N LEU A 17 4.29 -9.44 -7.78
CA LEU A 17 3.06 -8.76 -7.38
C LEU A 17 2.47 -7.99 -8.56
N LEU A 18 3.30 -7.22 -9.27
CA LEU A 18 2.84 -6.38 -10.37
C LEU A 18 2.30 -7.21 -11.54
N GLU A 19 2.89 -8.36 -11.85
CA GLU A 19 2.37 -9.27 -12.87
C GLU A 19 1.00 -9.84 -12.48
N GLN A 20 0.79 -10.20 -11.21
CA GLN A 20 -0.49 -10.68 -10.71
C GLN A 20 -1.58 -9.60 -10.77
N LEU A 21 -1.24 -8.35 -10.42
CA LEU A 21 -2.18 -7.23 -10.48
C LEU A 21 -2.57 -6.89 -11.93
N ARG A 22 -1.62 -6.90 -12.88
CA ARG A 22 -1.94 -6.70 -14.31
C ARG A 22 -2.91 -7.72 -14.83
N LYS A 23 -2.65 -9.01 -14.59
CA LYS A 23 -3.52 -10.09 -15.05
C LYS A 23 -4.95 -9.92 -14.53
N ARG A 24 -5.13 -9.43 -13.30
CA ARG A 24 -6.45 -9.15 -12.74
C ARG A 24 -7.14 -7.99 -13.45
N VAL A 25 -6.44 -6.87 -13.63
CA VAL A 25 -6.99 -5.69 -14.35
C VAL A 25 -7.34 -6.05 -15.80
N GLU A 26 -6.55 -6.89 -16.47
CA GLU A 26 -6.84 -7.38 -17.82
C GLU A 26 -8.04 -8.33 -17.89
N GLN A 27 -8.35 -9.06 -16.81
CA GLN A 27 -9.45 -10.01 -16.73
C GLN A 27 -10.82 -9.36 -16.42
N GLY A 28 -10.82 -8.11 -15.96
CA GLY A 28 -12.03 -7.34 -15.69
C GLY A 28 -11.70 -6.08 -14.90
N GLU A 29 -12.55 -5.06 -15.02
CA GLU A 29 -12.36 -3.77 -14.35
C GLU A 29 -12.23 -3.97 -12.82
N ALA A 30 -11.01 -3.79 -12.30
CA ALA A 30 -10.65 -3.89 -10.89
C ALA A 30 -10.10 -2.54 -10.40
N GLU A 31 -10.58 -2.09 -9.25
CA GLU A 31 -10.10 -0.88 -8.57
C GLU A 31 -9.01 -1.32 -7.57
N LEU A 32 -7.78 -0.82 -7.76
CA LEU A 32 -6.62 -1.20 -6.97
C LEU A 32 -6.31 -0.13 -5.92
N HIS A 33 -6.29 -0.54 -4.66
CA HIS A 33 -5.98 0.33 -3.53
C HIS A 33 -4.73 -0.19 -2.80
N LEU A 34 -3.65 0.58 -2.80
CA LEU A 34 -2.40 0.20 -2.14
C LEU A 34 -2.39 0.68 -0.67
N LEU A 35 -2.20 -0.26 0.24
CA LEU A 35 -1.92 -0.02 1.64
C LEU A 35 -0.46 -0.39 1.94
N VAL A 36 0.31 0.60 2.41
CA VAL A 36 1.68 0.42 2.86
C VAL A 36 1.74 0.59 4.38
N PRO A 37 1.86 -0.50 5.17
CA PRO A 37 2.10 -0.38 6.61
C PRO A 37 3.38 0.41 6.88
N SER A 38 3.29 1.42 7.76
CA SER A 38 4.42 2.28 8.09
C SER A 38 5.62 1.47 8.58
N THR A 39 6.83 1.85 8.18
CA THR A 39 8.04 1.27 8.79
C THR A 39 8.62 2.29 9.76
N PRO A 40 8.53 2.09 11.08
CA PRO A 40 9.11 3.05 12.01
C PRO A 40 10.65 3.05 11.88
N GLN A 41 11.23 4.23 11.63
CA GLN A 41 12.66 4.40 11.40
C GLN A 41 13.39 4.99 12.63
N GLY A 42 14.60 4.49 12.90
CA GLY A 42 15.54 5.12 13.84
C GLY A 42 14.98 5.38 15.25
N LEU A 43 15.17 6.61 15.74
CA LEU A 43 14.80 7.04 17.09
C LEU A 43 13.26 7.01 17.32
N GLN A 44 12.44 7.04 16.27
CA GLN A 44 10.97 6.95 16.37
C GLN A 44 10.49 5.63 16.98
N ARG A 45 11.23 4.52 16.77
CA ARG A 45 10.97 3.25 17.48
C ARG A 45 11.20 3.35 18.99
N ALA A 46 12.06 4.28 19.41
CA ALA A 46 12.54 4.39 20.79
C ALA A 46 11.86 5.53 21.57
N THR A 47 11.32 6.55 20.91
CA THR A 47 10.91 7.79 21.58
C THR A 47 9.49 8.27 21.29
N ASN A 48 8.68 7.60 20.45
CA ASN A 48 7.36 8.09 20.04
C ASN A 48 7.39 9.59 19.62
N VAL A 49 8.46 10.02 18.96
CA VAL A 49 8.59 11.42 18.50
C VAL A 49 7.57 11.64 17.38
N ASP A 50 6.89 12.78 17.49
CA ASP A 50 5.67 13.21 16.81
C ASP A 50 5.40 12.57 15.42
N ALA A 51 4.22 11.94 15.31
CA ALA A 51 3.71 11.30 14.10
C ALA A 51 3.69 12.22 12.86
N ASP A 52 3.64 13.54 13.06
CA ASP A 52 3.58 14.54 11.98
C ASP A 52 4.82 14.56 11.09
N SER A 53 6.03 14.36 11.64
CA SER A 53 7.25 14.36 10.81
C SER A 53 7.48 13.02 10.10
N GLY A 54 7.17 11.89 10.75
CA GLY A 54 7.29 10.56 10.15
C GLY A 54 6.24 10.29 9.06
N GLY A 55 5.05 10.86 9.18
CA GLY A 55 3.98 10.74 8.19
C GLY A 55 4.33 11.38 6.84
N ILE A 56 4.97 12.56 6.86
CA ILE A 56 5.36 13.26 5.63
C ILE A 56 6.42 12.45 4.85
N GLU A 57 7.47 11.98 5.52
CA GLU A 57 8.53 11.20 4.87
C GLU A 57 8.00 9.86 4.32
N ALA A 58 7.06 9.22 5.01
CA ALA A 58 6.43 7.99 4.55
C ALA A 58 5.53 8.23 3.33
N GLN A 59 4.78 9.33 3.32
CA GLN A 59 3.93 9.72 2.20
C GLN A 59 4.76 10.03 0.94
N GLU A 60 5.85 10.79 1.07
CA GLU A 60 6.75 11.07 -0.06
C GLU A 60 7.39 9.80 -0.63
N GLN A 61 7.74 8.83 0.23
CA GLN A 61 8.25 7.54 -0.21
C GLN A 61 7.19 6.73 -0.95
N LEU A 62 5.94 6.74 -0.46
CA LEU A 62 4.82 6.09 -1.11
C LEU A 62 4.55 6.68 -2.49
N GLU A 63 4.50 8.01 -2.63
CA GLU A 63 4.28 8.69 -3.91
C GLU A 63 5.34 8.28 -4.93
N LYS A 64 6.62 8.30 -4.55
CA LYS A 64 7.71 7.85 -5.42
C LYS A 64 7.59 6.37 -5.81
N ALA A 65 7.12 5.51 -4.90
CA ALA A 65 6.90 4.09 -5.21
C ALA A 65 5.75 3.91 -6.21
N VAL A 66 4.65 4.63 -6.02
CA VAL A 66 3.51 4.63 -6.95
C VAL A 66 3.94 5.10 -8.34
N GLU A 67 4.75 6.15 -8.45
CA GLU A 67 5.30 6.61 -9.74
C GLU A 67 6.15 5.53 -10.43
N ARG A 68 7.02 4.83 -9.69
CA ARG A 68 7.83 3.73 -10.24
C ARG A 68 6.95 2.57 -10.70
N ILE A 69 5.93 2.21 -9.92
CA ILE A 69 4.99 1.14 -10.26
C ILE A 69 4.16 1.51 -11.50
N ARG A 70 3.75 2.77 -11.61
CA ARG A 70 3.09 3.30 -12.81
C ARG A 70 3.96 3.18 -14.05
N GLY A 71 5.25 3.51 -13.92
CA GLY A 71 6.24 3.31 -14.99
C GLY A 71 6.40 1.85 -15.43
N LYS A 72 6.03 0.90 -14.56
CA LYS A 72 5.98 -0.52 -14.92
C LYS A 72 4.67 -0.91 -15.61
N GLY A 73 3.59 -0.14 -15.50
CA GLY A 73 2.31 -0.41 -16.16
C GLY A 73 1.21 -0.94 -15.24
N VAL A 74 1.31 -0.69 -13.94
CA VAL A 74 0.22 -0.87 -12.96
C VAL A 74 -0.13 0.48 -12.38
N GLU A 75 -1.42 0.81 -12.33
CA GLU A 75 -1.92 2.03 -11.71
C GLU A 75 -2.76 1.66 -10.49
N PHE A 76 -2.68 2.47 -9.44
CA PHE A 76 -3.52 2.35 -8.25
C PHE A 76 -4.49 3.52 -8.21
N ASP A 77 -5.76 3.24 -7.93
CA ASP A 77 -6.82 4.23 -7.75
C ASP A 77 -6.62 5.05 -6.47
N SER A 78 -6.03 4.43 -5.45
CA SER A 78 -5.56 5.13 -4.26
C SER A 78 -4.35 4.44 -3.65
N ALA A 79 -3.51 5.21 -2.96
CA ALA A 79 -2.45 4.65 -2.13
C ALA A 79 -2.37 5.40 -0.80
N VAL A 80 -2.23 4.66 0.30
CA VAL A 80 -2.15 5.22 1.66
C VAL A 80 -1.07 4.54 2.48
N VAL A 81 -0.46 5.33 3.37
CA VAL A 81 0.39 4.83 4.44
C VAL A 81 -0.50 4.50 5.65
N GLY A 82 -0.39 3.27 6.16
CA GLY A 82 -1.16 2.80 7.32
C GLY A 82 -0.34 2.66 8.59
N ASP A 83 -0.97 2.09 9.62
CA ASP A 83 -0.35 1.76 10.91
C ASP A 83 0.93 0.91 10.72
N PRO A 84 1.96 1.06 11.59
CA PRO A 84 3.14 0.19 11.55
C PRO A 84 2.86 -1.28 11.85
N ASP A 85 1.79 -1.60 12.58
CA ASP A 85 1.29 -2.97 12.69
C ASP A 85 0.44 -3.30 11.45
N PRO A 86 0.86 -4.28 10.61
CA PRO A 86 0.15 -4.58 9.37
C PRO A 86 -1.29 -5.04 9.59
N LEU A 87 -1.58 -5.72 10.70
CA LEU A 87 -2.93 -6.20 10.99
C LEU A 87 -3.85 -5.04 11.36
N ALA A 88 -3.38 -4.11 12.20
CA ALA A 88 -4.08 -2.88 12.51
C ALA A 88 -4.33 -2.03 11.25
N ALA A 89 -3.31 -1.86 10.40
CA ALA A 89 -3.44 -1.13 9.15
C ALA A 89 -4.50 -1.75 8.21
N ILE A 90 -4.52 -3.08 8.09
CA ILE A 90 -5.52 -3.81 7.30
C ILE A 90 -6.91 -3.62 7.91
N GLN A 91 -7.03 -3.72 9.24
CA GLN A 91 -8.30 -3.56 9.96
C GLN A 91 -8.87 -2.17 9.73
N ASP A 92 -8.04 -1.13 9.82
CA ASP A 92 -8.44 0.26 9.58
C ASP A 92 -8.92 0.46 8.14
N ALA A 93 -8.14 0.00 7.16
CA ALA A 93 -8.52 0.10 5.76
C ALA A 93 -9.85 -0.62 5.48
N ALA A 94 -10.00 -1.87 5.95
CA ALA A 94 -11.21 -2.67 5.75
C ALA A 94 -12.45 -2.11 6.48
N ASN A 95 -12.26 -1.37 7.57
CA ASN A 95 -13.35 -0.69 8.27
C ASN A 95 -13.77 0.62 7.55
N LEU A 96 -12.85 1.27 6.85
CA LEU A 96 -13.07 2.55 6.17
C LEU A 96 -13.55 2.41 4.73
N GLY A 97 -13.30 1.26 4.09
CA GLY A 97 -13.66 1.01 2.70
C GLY A 97 -14.27 -0.38 2.47
N ASP A 98 -15.12 -0.48 1.46
CA ASP A 98 -15.67 -1.75 1.00
C ASP A 98 -14.68 -2.40 0.01
N TYR A 99 -14.04 -3.49 0.41
CA TYR A 99 -13.15 -4.29 -0.45
C TYR A 99 -13.71 -5.68 -0.66
N ASP A 100 -13.65 -6.18 -1.89
CA ASP A 100 -14.08 -7.53 -2.26
C ASP A 100 -12.94 -8.55 -2.07
N GLU A 101 -11.69 -8.09 -2.16
CA GLU A 101 -10.48 -8.92 -2.07
C GLU A 101 -9.36 -8.19 -1.33
N ILE A 102 -8.54 -8.96 -0.59
CA ILE A 102 -7.30 -8.47 0.02
C ILE A 102 -6.15 -9.33 -0.49
N ILE A 103 -5.14 -8.69 -1.08
CA ILE A 103 -3.89 -9.32 -1.52
C ILE A 103 -2.79 -8.88 -0.55
N VAL A 104 -2.14 -9.84 0.09
CA VAL A 104 -0.99 -9.57 0.98
C VAL A 104 0.28 -10.07 0.31
N SER A 105 1.27 -9.19 0.14
CA SER A 105 2.56 -9.50 -0.49
C SER A 105 3.69 -9.39 0.53
N THR A 106 4.43 -10.47 0.76
CA THR A 106 5.46 -10.61 1.81
C THR A 106 6.82 -10.98 1.28
#